data_AF-I0EQL4-F1
#
_entry.id   AF-I0EQL4-F1
#
_cell.length_a   1.000
_cell.length_b   1.000
_cell.length_c   1.000
_cell.angle_alpha   90.00
_cell.angle_beta   90.00
_cell.angle_gamma   90.00
#
_symmetry.space_group_name_H-M   'P 1'
#
loop_
_entity.id
_entity.type
_entity.pdbx_description
1 polymer ?
#
loop_
_entity_poly.entity_id
_entity_poly.type
_entity_poly.pdbx_seq_one_letter_code
_entity_poly.pdbx_strand_id
1 'polypeptide(L)'
;MGVLKAKFNNIELDKRVSYEKTHGETSLLILGNSLSVTPFKSGVLEVLTISYAPVTSLDTSLDLPPMCLNILMYGMLINLLEVPTNEMNFQKISNYKQLQNQAKNNLTNYLNCMYSKSITYSKVVRV
;
A
#
# COMPACT_ATOMS: atom_id res chain seq x y z
N MET A 1 -6.07 10.95 0.84
CA MET A 1 -6.84 9.70 0.71
C MET A 1 -6.69 9.21 -0.73
N GLY A 2 -6.24 7.99 -0.97
CA GLY A 2 -6.08 7.48 -2.34
C GLY A 2 -7.31 6.69 -2.77
N VAL A 3 -8.14 7.21 -3.68
CA VAL A 3 -9.29 6.45 -4.22
C VAL A 3 -8.81 5.41 -5.23
N LEU A 4 -9.09 4.13 -4.97
CA LEU A 4 -8.77 3.02 -5.87
C LEU A 4 -9.90 2.77 -6.86
N LYS A 5 -11.12 2.64 -6.36
CA LYS A 5 -12.31 2.32 -7.17
C LYS A 5 -13.50 3.10 -6.62
N ALA A 6 -14.39 3.52 -7.49
CA ALA A 6 -15.65 4.15 -7.12
C ALA A 6 -16.78 3.55 -7.94
N LYS A 7 -17.93 3.29 -7.30
CA LYS A 7 -19.15 2.84 -7.95
C LYS A 7 -20.31 3.72 -7.50
N PHE A 8 -21.20 4.03 -8.42
CA PHE A 8 -22.46 4.69 -8.13
C PHE A 8 -23.61 3.77 -8.53
N ASN A 9 -24.45 3.40 -7.57
CA ASN A 9 -25.56 2.44 -7.77
C ASN A 9 -25.10 1.16 -8.50
N ASN A 10 -24.02 0.52 -8.00
CA ASN A 10 -23.36 -0.67 -8.57
C ASN A 10 -22.67 -0.50 -9.94
N ILE A 11 -22.69 0.68 -10.54
CA ILE A 11 -22.00 0.97 -11.81
C ILE A 11 -20.65 1.64 -11.52
N GLU A 12 -19.57 1.13 -12.12
CA GLU A 12 -18.23 1.68 -11.94
C GLU A 12 -18.09 3.08 -12.55
N LEU A 13 -17.44 3.99 -11.82
CA LEU A 13 -17.16 5.35 -12.28
C LEU A 13 -15.73 5.41 -12.82
N ASP A 14 -15.59 5.32 -14.15
CA ASP A 14 -14.27 5.32 -14.81
C ASP A 14 -13.61 6.70 -14.80
N LYS A 15 -14.41 7.77 -14.82
CA LYS A 15 -13.92 9.15 -14.91
C LYS A 15 -13.91 9.83 -13.56
N ARG A 16 -12.78 10.48 -13.25
CA ARG A 16 -12.58 11.31 -12.07
C ARG A 16 -12.39 12.76 -12.50
N VAL A 17 -13.09 13.69 -11.86
CA VAL A 17 -13.05 15.11 -12.18
C VAL A 17 -12.95 15.95 -10.90
N SER A 18 -12.37 17.13 -11.03
CA SER A 18 -12.22 18.12 -9.94
C SER A 18 -13.19 19.30 -10.07
N TYR A 19 -14.15 19.24 -10.99
CA TYR A 19 -15.12 20.29 -11.27
C TYR A 19 -16.51 19.69 -11.47
N GLU A 20 -17.55 20.46 -11.14
CA GLU A 20 -18.93 20.05 -11.33
C GLU A 20 -19.36 20.14 -12.80
N LYS A 21 -20.05 19.11 -13.25
CA LYS A 21 -20.73 19.04 -14.55
C LYS A 21 -22.21 19.26 -14.35
N THR A 22 -22.80 20.12 -15.17
CA THR A 22 -24.26 20.29 -15.24
C THR A 22 -24.94 19.14 -15.98
N HIS A 23 -24.30 18.60 -17.02
CA HIS A 23 -24.84 17.53 -17.86
C HIS A 23 -23.77 16.50 -18.27
N GLY A 24 -24.22 15.33 -18.74
CA GLY A 24 -23.36 14.28 -19.27
C GLY A 24 -23.22 13.03 -18.37
N GLU A 25 -22.19 12.25 -18.64
CA GLU A 25 -21.91 11.00 -17.94
C GLU A 25 -21.54 11.23 -16.46
N THR A 26 -22.11 10.39 -15.59
CA THR A 26 -21.80 10.40 -14.16
C THR A 26 -20.32 10.10 -13.95
N SER A 27 -19.64 10.97 -13.22
CA SER A 27 -18.21 10.88 -12.90
C SER A 27 -18.01 11.06 -11.39
N LEU A 28 -16.92 10.52 -10.85
CA LEU A 28 -16.52 10.80 -9.47
C LEU A 28 -15.98 12.23 -9.39
N LEU A 29 -16.60 13.05 -8.55
CA LEU A 29 -16.17 14.39 -8.23
C LEU A 29 -15.28 14.37 -6.98
N ILE A 30 -14.08 14.92 -7.11
CA ILE A 30 -13.10 15.01 -6.01
C ILE A 30 -12.86 16.49 -5.71
N LEU A 31 -13.37 16.97 -4.58
CA LEU A 31 -13.23 18.34 -4.11
C LEU A 31 -12.40 18.35 -2.81
N GLY A 32 -11.08 18.30 -2.95
CA GLY A 32 -10.17 18.26 -1.81
C GLY A 32 -10.43 17.04 -0.92
N ASN A 33 -11.07 17.27 0.24
CA ASN A 33 -11.42 16.23 1.21
C ASN A 33 -12.83 15.64 1.02
N SER A 34 -13.60 16.12 0.04
CA SER A 34 -14.96 15.65 -0.22
C SER A 34 -15.04 14.85 -1.51
N LEU A 35 -15.82 13.77 -1.48
CA LEU A 35 -16.12 12.92 -2.63
C LEU A 35 -17.62 12.99 -2.92
N SER A 36 -17.97 13.16 -4.19
CA SER A 36 -19.35 13.17 -4.65
C SER A 36 -19.44 12.62 -6.08
N VAL A 37 -20.64 12.65 -6.66
CA VAL A 37 -20.88 12.32 -8.07
C VAL A 37 -21.33 13.56 -8.83
N THR A 38 -20.89 13.68 -10.08
CA THR A 38 -21.27 14.79 -10.96
C THR A 38 -21.63 14.30 -12.37
N PRO A 39 -22.73 14.78 -12.99
CA PRO A 39 -23.77 15.66 -12.42
C PRO A 39 -24.45 15.04 -11.20
N PHE A 40 -24.94 15.88 -10.28
CA PHE A 40 -25.53 15.38 -9.03
C PHE A 40 -26.70 14.44 -9.31
N LYS A 41 -26.64 13.26 -8.70
CA LYS A 41 -27.70 12.26 -8.71
C LYS A 41 -27.82 11.66 -7.32
N SER A 42 -29.05 11.49 -6.84
CA SER A 42 -29.30 10.77 -5.59
C SER A 42 -29.04 9.28 -5.78
N GLY A 43 -28.39 8.66 -4.80
CA GLY A 43 -28.01 7.24 -4.86
C GLY A 43 -26.93 6.89 -3.86
N VAL A 44 -26.36 5.69 -4.02
CA VAL A 44 -25.28 5.18 -3.17
C VAL A 44 -23.96 5.26 -3.91
N LEU A 45 -23.00 5.98 -3.33
CA LEU A 45 -21.62 6.05 -3.78
C LEU A 45 -20.77 5.11 -2.92
N GLU A 46 -20.28 4.03 -3.52
CA GLU A 46 -19.31 3.12 -2.91
C GLU A 46 -17.91 3.51 -3.33
N VAL A 47 -16.99 3.64 -2.37
CA VAL A 47 -15.59 4.02 -2.67
C VAL A 47 -14.65 3.07 -1.95
N LEU A 48 -13.73 2.48 -2.72
CA LEU A 48 -12.59 1.75 -2.18
C LEU A 48 -11.41 2.72 -2.09
N THR A 49 -10.86 2.91 -0.90
CA THR A 49 -9.77 3.86 -0.66
C THR A 49 -8.59 3.21 0.06
N ILE A 50 -7.39 3.69 -0.24
CA ILE A 50 -6.20 3.50 0.58
C ILE A 50 -6.19 4.61 1.62
N SER A 51 -6.19 4.22 2.89
CA SER A 51 -5.88 5.09 4.01
C SER A 51 -4.55 4.66 4.64
N TYR A 52 -3.75 5.65 5.02
CA TYR A 52 -2.60 5.45 5.89
C TYR A 52 -3.08 5.81 7.30
N ALA A 53 -3.12 4.84 8.20
CA ALA A 53 -3.35 5.10 9.61
C ALA A 53 -1.98 5.42 10.26
N PRO A 54 -1.73 6.66 10.68
CA PRO A 54 -0.49 6.98 11.38
C PRO A 54 -0.43 6.20 12.70
N VAL A 55 0.76 5.73 13.06
CA VAL A 55 0.99 5.05 14.34
C VAL A 55 0.89 6.10 15.46
N THR A 56 -0.11 5.97 16.32
CA THR A 56 -0.39 6.96 17.39
C THR A 56 0.26 6.62 18.72
N SER A 57 0.64 5.37 18.95
CA SER A 57 1.34 4.92 20.16
C SER A 57 2.27 3.73 19.87
N LEU A 58 3.27 3.52 20.72
CA LEU A 58 4.21 2.40 20.61
C LEU A 58 3.52 1.04 20.80
N ASP A 59 2.39 1.01 21.50
CA ASP A 59 1.60 -0.20 21.76
C ASP A 59 0.64 -0.54 20.61
N THR A 60 0.56 0.31 19.58
CA THR A 60 -0.32 0.09 18.44
C THR A 60 0.24 -1.05 17.58
N SER A 61 -0.47 -2.18 17.52
CA SER A 61 -0.11 -3.27 16.62
C SER A 61 -0.44 -2.91 15.17
N LEU A 62 0.54 -3.04 14.28
CA LEU A 62 0.32 -2.97 12.84
C LEU A 62 0.12 -4.39 12.31
N ASP A 63 -1.04 -4.63 11.70
CA ASP A 63 -1.31 -5.89 11.01
C ASP A 63 -0.56 -5.90 9.67
N LEU A 64 0.66 -6.43 9.68
CA LEU A 64 1.55 -6.50 8.52
C LEU A 64 1.76 -7.96 8.11
N PRO A 65 1.98 -8.22 6.81
CA PRO A 65 2.36 -9.55 6.35
C PRO A 65 3.57 -10.07 7.13
N PRO A 66 3.63 -11.37 7.50
CA PRO A 66 4.74 -11.95 8.27
C PRO A 66 6.13 -11.71 7.64
N MET A 67 6.19 -11.51 6.32
CA MET A 67 7.42 -11.18 5.60
C MET A 67 8.02 -9.84 6.05
N CYS A 68 7.21 -8.86 6.44
CA CYS A 68 7.67 -7.58 6.98
C CYS A 68 8.42 -7.75 8.30
N LEU A 69 7.94 -8.64 9.18
CA LEU A 69 8.61 -8.97 10.44
C LEU A 69 9.99 -9.57 10.19
N ASN A 70 10.11 -10.50 9.24
CA ASN A 70 11.40 -11.10 8.88
C ASN A 70 12.42 -10.06 8.41
N ILE A 71 12.00 -9.11 7.55
CA ILE A 71 12.88 -8.02 7.08
C ILE A 71 13.40 -7.20 8.27
N LEU A 72 12.51 -6.87 9.21
CA LEU A 72 12.81 -6.07 10.39
C LEU A 72 13.76 -6.81 11.35
N MET A 73 13.47 -8.08 11.63
CA MET A 73 14.27 -8.94 12.49
C MET A 73 15.69 -9.13 11.95
N TYR A 74 15.85 -9.46 10.66
CA TYR A 74 17.18 -9.61 10.06
C TYR A 74 17.95 -8.30 10.06
N GLY A 75 17.28 -7.16 9.83
CA GLY A 75 17.91 -5.83 9.92
C GLY A 75 18.42 -5.52 11.32
N MET A 76 17.62 -5.81 12.36
CA MET A 76 18.04 -5.63 13.75
C MET A 76 19.22 -6.55 14.11
N LEU A 77 19.20 -7.81 13.68
CA LEU A 77 20.29 -8.74 13.93
C LEU A 77 21.60 -8.30 13.25
N ILE A 78 21.53 -7.77 12.03
CA ILE A 78 22.69 -7.18 11.35
C ILE A 78 23.25 -6.02 12.19
N ASN A 79 22.40 -5.06 12.58
CA ASN A 79 22.82 -3.88 13.35
C ASN A 79 23.44 -4.27 14.72
N LEU A 80 22.87 -5.30 15.38
CA LEU A 80 23.39 -5.78 16.66
C LEU A 80 24.75 -6.46 16.53
N LEU A 81 24.99 -7.15 15.40
CA LEU A 81 26.26 -7.82 15.12
C LEU A 81 27.34 -6.89 14.56
N GLU A 82 26.97 -5.74 14.01
CA GLU A 82 27.89 -4.67 13.59
C GLU A 82 28.50 -3.92 14.79
N VAL A 83 27.98 -4.11 16.01
CA VAL A 83 28.63 -3.62 17.24
C VAL A 83 29.99 -4.33 17.38
N PRO A 84 31.10 -3.58 17.50
CA PRO A 84 32.43 -4.08 17.16
C PRO A 84 32.96 -4.98 18.27
N THR A 85 33.20 -6.27 18.01
CA THR A 85 34.14 -7.07 18.82
C THR A 85 34.45 -8.49 18.31
N ASN A 86 33.82 -9.01 17.25
CA ASN A 86 34.06 -10.41 16.85
C ASN A 86 34.09 -10.61 15.33
N GLU A 87 35.25 -10.95 14.79
CA GLU A 87 35.43 -11.27 13.36
C GLU A 87 34.57 -12.47 12.90
N MET A 88 34.16 -13.37 13.81
CA MET A 88 33.19 -14.43 13.47
C MET A 88 31.80 -13.88 13.12
N ASN A 89 31.48 -12.63 13.48
CA ASN A 89 30.19 -12.03 13.17
C ASN A 89 30.04 -11.70 11.68
N PHE A 90 31.13 -11.54 10.92
CA PHE A 90 31.05 -11.21 9.49
C PHE A 90 30.27 -12.25 8.69
N GLN A 91 30.50 -13.55 8.97
CA GLN A 91 29.75 -14.63 8.31
C GLN A 91 28.26 -14.59 8.66
N LYS A 92 27.93 -14.33 9.93
CA LYS A 92 26.54 -14.22 10.40
C LYS A 92 25.83 -13.01 9.76
N ILE A 93 26.51 -11.87 9.70
CA ILE A 93 26.01 -10.66 9.04
C ILE A 93 25.74 -10.93 7.56
N SER A 94 26.65 -11.61 6.86
CA SER A 94 26.47 -11.97 5.45
C SER A 94 25.23 -12.86 5.26
N ASN A 95 25.06 -13.88 6.11
CA ASN A 95 23.89 -14.76 6.08
C ASN A 95 22.59 -13.98 6.34
N TYR A 96 22.55 -13.12 7.35
CA TYR A 96 21.37 -12.30 7.62
C TYR A 96 21.06 -11.30 6.51
N LYS A 97 22.07 -10.73 5.84
CA LYS A 97 21.87 -9.88 4.65
C LYS A 97 21.22 -10.66 3.51
N GLN A 98 21.64 -11.90 3.28
CA GLN A 98 21.01 -12.76 2.26
C GLN A 98 19.55 -13.08 2.61
N LEU A 99 19.27 -13.46 3.86
CA LEU A 99 17.91 -13.73 4.34
C LEU A 99 17.01 -12.48 4.27
N GLN A 100 17.55 -11.31 4.59
CA GLN A 100 16.84 -10.04 4.47
C GLN A 100 16.47 -9.73 3.02
N ASN A 101 17.40 -9.93 2.08
CA ASN A 101 17.13 -9.74 0.65
C ASN A 101 16.06 -10.71 0.14
N GLN A 102 16.10 -11.98 0.56
CA GLN A 102 15.03 -12.94 0.22
C GLN A 102 13.67 -12.50 0.77
N ALA A 103 13.61 -12.02 2.00
CA ALA A 103 12.38 -11.51 2.59
C ALA A 103 11.83 -10.28 1.84
N LYS A 104 12.70 -9.35 1.40
CA LYS A 104 12.32 -8.20 0.55
C LYS A 104 11.78 -8.63 -0.81
N ASN A 105 12.42 -9.62 -1.45
CA ASN A 105 11.95 -10.17 -2.71
C ASN A 105 10.56 -10.83 -2.56
N ASN A 106 10.35 -11.58 -1.47
CA ASN A 106 9.06 -12.20 -1.18
C ASN A 106 7.98 -11.16 -0.94
N LEU A 107 8.27 -10.10 -0.19
CA LEU A 107 7.34 -8.99 0.02
C LEU A 107 7.02 -8.29 -1.30
N THR A 108 8.03 -8.04 -2.14
CA THR A 108 7.84 -7.48 -3.48
C THR A 108 6.89 -8.35 -4.33
N ASN A 109 7.10 -9.66 -4.34
CA ASN A 109 6.24 -10.61 -5.06
C ASN A 109 4.82 -10.63 -4.50
N TYR A 110 4.67 -10.63 -3.18
CA TYR A 110 3.37 -10.57 -2.51
C TYR A 110 2.59 -9.31 -2.92
N LEU A 111 3.24 -8.15 -2.85
CA LEU A 111 2.63 -6.87 -3.25
C LEU A 111 2.29 -6.87 -4.73
N ASN A 112 3.19 -7.35 -5.59
CA ASN A 112 2.93 -7.46 -7.03
C ASN A 112 1.72 -8.37 -7.31
N CYS A 113 1.57 -9.50 -6.61
CA CYS A 113 0.40 -10.38 -6.72
C CYS A 113 -0.89 -9.74 -6.21
N MET A 114 -0.81 -8.93 -5.15
CA MET A 114 -1.97 -8.23 -4.60
C MET A 114 -2.44 -7.15 -5.57
N TYR A 115 -1.52 -6.32 -6.07
CA TYR A 115 -1.84 -5.20 -6.94
C TYR A 115 -2.16 -5.64 -8.37
N SER A 116 -1.59 -6.73 -8.88
CA SER A 116 -1.86 -7.19 -10.26
C SER A 116 -3.29 -7.69 -10.49
N LYS A 117 -4.00 -8.14 -9.45
CA LYS A 117 -5.37 -8.66 -9.57
C LYS A 117 -6.44 -7.61 -9.90
N SER A 118 -6.11 -6.32 -9.81
CA SER A 118 -7.10 -5.24 -9.84
C SER A 118 -6.71 -4.04 -10.71
N ILE A 119 -5.71 -4.19 -11.60
CA ILE A 119 -5.19 -3.08 -12.41
C ILE A 119 -5.11 -3.49 -13.89
N THR A 120 -5.64 -2.64 -14.77
CA THR A 120 -5.61 -2.78 -16.25
C THR A 120 -4.22 -2.47 -16.87
N TYR A 121 -3.21 -2.20 -16.05
CA TYR A 121 -1.84 -1.86 -16.46
C TYR A 121 -0.81 -2.46 -15.49
N SER A 122 0.35 -2.84 -16.02
CA SER A 122 1.43 -3.42 -15.22
C SER A 122 2.05 -2.37 -14.30
N LYS A 123 1.96 -2.57 -12.98
CA LYS A 123 2.65 -1.76 -11.97
C LYS A 123 3.53 -2.67 -11.13
N VAL A 124 4.84 -2.50 -11.23
CA VAL A 124 5.83 -3.25 -10.44
C VAL A 124 6.13 -2.45 -9.17
N VAL A 125 5.86 -3.06 -8.02
CA VAL A 125 6.30 -2.58 -6.72
C VAL A 125 7.74 -3.03 -6.50
N ARG A 126 8.57 -2.15 -5.92
CA ARG A 126 9.94 -2.44 -5.47
C ARG A 126 10.06 -2.05 -4.00
N VAL A 127 10.78 -2.85 -3.21
CA VAL A 127 10.97 -2.68 -1.76
C VAL A 127 12.44 -2.76 -1.42
#